data_AF-A0A7J3NL57-F1
#
_entry.id   AF-A0A7J3NL57-F1
#
_cell.length_a   1.000
_cell.length_b   1.000
_cell.length_c   1.000
_cell.angle_alpha   90.00
_cell.angle_beta   90.00
_cell.angle_gamma   90.00
#
_symmetry.space_group_name_H-M   'P 1'
#
loop_
_entity.id
_entity.type
_entity.pdbx_description
1 polymer ?
#
loop_
_entity_poly.entity_id
_entity_poly.type
_entity_poly.pdbx_seq_one_letter_code
_entity_poly.pdbx_strand_id
1 'polypeptide(L)'
;MSGLVFPVLGMVAIEISEESYRRLIALKKIVDAVLGDTFRDNLEYVEFVLLAGIEKMLVDPLPDDELLRKTIVAMFRENPEFVADFIARTIKSGKMERKADTGESYTT
;
A
#
# COMPACT_ATOMS: atom_id res chain seq x y z
N MET A 1 38.78 1.45 21.56
CA MET A 1 37.68 2.30 22.06
C MET A 1 37.69 3.57 21.24
N SER A 2 36.65 4.06 20.59
CA SER A 2 35.24 3.72 20.56
C SER A 2 34.80 3.95 19.12
N GLY A 3 34.25 2.92 18.46
CA GLY A 3 33.63 3.09 17.16
C GLY A 3 32.22 3.63 17.40
N LEU A 4 31.98 4.87 17.01
CA LEU A 4 30.61 5.38 16.90
C LEU A 4 29.96 4.68 15.71
N VAL A 5 29.20 3.63 15.98
CA VAL A 5 28.25 3.05 15.03
C VAL A 5 27.01 3.94 15.09
N PHE A 6 26.89 4.86 14.14
CA PHE A 6 25.63 5.55 13.88
C PHE A 6 24.74 4.60 13.05
N PRO A 7 23.48 4.35 13.45
CA PRO A 7 22.55 3.67 12.57
C PRO A 7 22.35 4.51 11.31
N VAL A 8 22.46 3.86 10.15
CA VAL A 8 22.20 4.46 8.84
C VAL A 8 20.71 4.80 8.77
N LEU A 9 20.34 6.06 9.04
CA LEU A 9 19.07 6.60 8.56
C LEU A 9 19.20 6.73 7.04
N GLY A 10 18.86 5.67 6.33
CA GLY A 10 18.81 5.68 4.87
C GLY A 10 17.68 6.59 4.43
N MET A 11 17.99 7.82 4.00
CA MET A 11 17.05 8.62 3.24
C MET A 11 16.72 7.88 1.95
N VAL A 12 15.46 7.47 1.79
CA VAL A 12 14.94 6.97 0.52
C VAL A 12 14.57 8.18 -0.33
N ALA A 13 15.25 8.35 -1.47
CA ALA A 13 14.90 9.36 -2.45
C ALA A 13 13.90 8.77 -3.46
N ILE A 14 12.76 9.42 -3.63
CA ILE A 14 11.74 9.05 -4.62
C ILE A 14 11.65 10.19 -5.63
N GLU A 15 11.90 9.89 -6.90
CA GLU A 15 11.63 10.83 -7.99
C GLU A 15 10.14 10.81 -8.34
N ILE A 16 9.51 11.97 -8.29
CA ILE A 16 8.10 12.16 -8.66
C ILE A 16 8.00 13.20 -9.76
N SER A 17 7.06 13.00 -10.68
CA SER A 17 6.81 14.01 -11.72
C SER A 17 6.24 15.29 -11.10
N GLU A 18 6.52 16.43 -11.72
CA GLU A 18 5.97 17.72 -11.30
C GLU A 18 4.44 17.70 -11.22
N GLU A 19 3.78 17.01 -12.17
CA GLU A 19 2.33 16.88 -12.18
C GLU A 19 1.79 16.08 -10.99
N SER A 20 2.44 14.96 -10.65
CA SER A 20 2.07 14.16 -9.47
C SER A 20 2.30 14.95 -8.18
N TYR A 21 3.42 15.67 -8.08
CA TYR A 21 3.69 16.54 -6.94
C TYR A 21 2.65 17.65 -6.80
N ARG A 22 2.29 18.31 -7.91
CA ARG A 22 1.26 19.36 -7.94
C ARG A 22 -0.08 18.84 -7.42
N ARG A 23 -0.50 17.64 -7.86
CA ARG A 23 -1.73 16.99 -7.38
C ARG A 23 -1.64 16.62 -5.90
N LEU A 24 -0.49 16.09 -5.48
CA LEU A 24 -0.23 15.72 -4.08
C LEU A 24 -0.37 16.93 -3.16
N ILE A 25 0.22 18.07 -3.52
CA ILE A 25 0.10 19.30 -2.73
C ILE A 25 -1.32 19.90 -2.81
N ALA A 26 -2.02 19.79 -3.95
CA ALA A 26 -3.41 20.23 -4.04
C ALA A 26 -4.34 19.43 -3.12
N LEU A 27 -4.12 18.11 -3.00
CA LEU A 27 -4.85 17.22 -2.09
C LEU A 27 -4.70 17.65 -0.62
N LYS A 28 -3.56 18.26 -0.24
CA LYS A 28 -3.30 18.69 1.13
C LYS A 28 -4.40 19.58 1.67
N LYS A 29 -4.97 20.45 0.83
CA LYS A 29 -6.10 21.34 1.21
C LYS A 29 -7.33 20.57 1.69
N ILE A 30 -7.60 19.41 1.10
CA ILE A 30 -8.73 18.56 1.51
C ILE A 30 -8.38 17.87 2.82
N VAL A 31 -7.17 17.34 2.93
CA VAL A 31 -6.71 16.68 4.16
C VAL A 31 -6.71 17.65 5.35
N ASP A 32 -6.19 18.86 5.16
CA ASP A 32 -6.18 19.92 6.19
C ASP A 32 -7.62 20.31 6.59
N ALA A 33 -8.58 20.31 5.65
CA ALA A 33 -9.98 20.58 5.97
C ALA A 33 -10.65 19.46 6.79
N VAL A 34 -10.19 18.22 6.66
CA VAL A 34 -10.78 17.05 7.33
C VAL A 34 -10.08 16.75 8.66
N LEU A 35 -8.76 16.85 8.70
CA LEU A 35 -7.92 16.47 9.85
C LEU A 35 -7.40 17.68 10.64
N GLY A 36 -7.46 18.89 10.07
CA GLY A 36 -6.80 20.09 10.59
C GLY A 36 -5.33 20.19 10.18
N ASP A 37 -4.64 21.23 10.65
CA ASP A 37 -3.21 21.46 10.43
C ASP A 37 -2.36 20.55 11.34
N THR A 38 -2.38 19.24 11.08
CA THR A 38 -1.74 18.24 11.95
C THR A 38 -0.30 17.89 11.56
N PHE A 39 0.14 18.25 10.36
CA PHE A 39 1.47 17.90 9.84
C PHE A 39 2.46 19.04 10.07
N ARG A 40 3.66 18.70 10.53
CA ARG A 40 4.75 19.65 10.80
C ARG A 40 5.36 20.20 9.51
N ASP A 41 5.44 19.36 8.48
CA ASP A 41 6.03 19.71 7.19
C ASP A 41 5.42 18.89 6.03
N ASN A 42 5.89 19.18 4.81
CA ASN A 42 5.45 18.48 3.61
C ASN A 42 5.91 17.02 3.57
N LEU A 43 7.02 16.65 4.23
CA LEU A 43 7.51 15.27 4.23
C LEU A 43 6.57 14.38 5.04
N GLU A 44 6.17 14.83 6.22
CA GLU A 44 5.20 14.13 7.07
C GLU A 44 3.84 13.97 6.36
N TYR A 45 3.40 14.99 5.64
CA TYR A 45 2.20 14.91 4.79
C TYR A 45 2.37 13.90 3.64
N VAL A 46 3.51 13.91 2.93
CA VAL A 46 3.79 12.99 1.82
C VAL A 46 3.83 11.54 2.33
N GLU A 47 4.50 11.30 3.45
CA GLU A 47 4.57 9.98 4.09
C GLU A 47 3.17 9.49 4.47
N PHE A 48 2.34 10.34 5.06
CA PHE A 48 0.94 10.03 5.37
C PHE A 48 0.16 9.60 4.12
N VAL A 49 0.26 10.36 3.02
CA VAL A 49 -0.45 10.03 1.77
C VAL A 49 0.08 8.73 1.16
N LEU A 50 1.39 8.49 1.20
CA LEU A 50 2.00 7.25 0.72
C LEU A 50 1.49 6.04 1.51
N LEU A 51 1.48 6.13 2.84
CA LEU A 51 0.97 5.06 3.71
C LEU A 51 -0.52 4.79 3.45
N ALA A 52 -1.34 5.84 3.37
CA ALA A 52 -2.76 5.71 3.04
C ALA A 52 -2.98 5.07 1.66
N GLY A 53 -2.16 5.44 0.67
CA GLY A 53 -2.18 4.84 -0.66
C GLY A 53 -1.81 3.36 -0.65
N ILE A 54 -0.74 2.99 0.07
CA ILE A 54 -0.29 1.60 0.23
C ILE A 54 -1.37 0.76 0.89
N GLU A 55 -1.93 1.21 2.02
CA GLU A 55 -3.01 0.49 2.71
C GLU A 55 -4.23 0.33 1.83
N LYS A 56 -4.61 1.38 1.08
CA LYS A 56 -5.72 1.32 0.13
C LYS A 56 -5.48 0.28 -0.97
N MET A 57 -4.29 0.26 -1.56
CA MET A 57 -3.92 -0.70 -2.60
C MET A 57 -3.84 -2.14 -2.08
N LEU A 58 -3.43 -2.32 -0.82
CA LEU A 58 -3.36 -3.63 -0.17
C LEU A 58 -4.76 -4.25 0.03
N VAL A 59 -5.74 -3.44 0.43
CA VAL A 59 -7.10 -3.93 0.74
C VAL A 59 -8.05 -3.95 -0.46
N ASP A 60 -7.76 -3.20 -1.52
CA ASP A 60 -8.57 -3.15 -2.75
C ASP A 60 -8.87 -4.53 -3.36
N PRO A 61 -7.91 -5.49 -3.47
CA PRO A 61 -8.19 -6.80 -4.02
C PRO A 61 -8.94 -7.75 -3.05
N LEU A 62 -9.16 -7.34 -1.80
CA LEU A 62 -9.78 -8.19 -0.78
C LEU A 62 -11.30 -8.05 -0.77
N PRO A 63 -12.03 -9.10 -0.34
CA PRO A 63 -13.46 -9.03 -0.08
C PRO A 63 -13.82 -7.85 0.82
N ASP A 64 -15.05 -7.36 0.69
CA ASP A 64 -15.59 -6.29 1.53
C ASP A 64 -15.96 -6.78 2.93
N ASP A 65 -14.94 -7.26 3.65
CA ASP A 65 -15.01 -7.72 5.03
C ASP A 65 -14.04 -6.87 5.88
N GLU A 66 -14.59 -6.11 6.81
CA GLU A 66 -13.83 -5.14 7.61
C GLU A 66 -12.80 -5.81 8.52
N LEU A 67 -13.14 -6.96 9.13
CA LEU A 67 -12.26 -7.67 10.05
C LEU A 67 -11.08 -8.28 9.29
N LEU A 68 -11.35 -8.91 8.13
CA LEU A 68 -10.32 -9.45 7.26
C LEU A 68 -9.39 -8.34 6.77
N ARG A 69 -9.93 -7.23 6.25
CA ARG A 69 -9.11 -6.11 5.76
C ARG A 69 -8.21 -5.55 6.85
N LYS A 70 -8.73 -5.32 8.07
CA LYS A 70 -7.92 -4.87 9.21
C LYS A 70 -6.84 -5.88 9.61
N THR A 71 -7.17 -7.18 9.58
CA THR A 71 -6.22 -8.25 9.89
C THR A 71 -5.07 -8.28 8.88
N ILE A 72 -5.37 -8.17 7.58
CA ILE A 72 -4.34 -8.14 6.54
C ILE A 72 -3.46 -6.90 6.64
N VAL A 73 -4.03 -5.72 6.93
CA VAL A 73 -3.23 -4.50 7.20
C VAL A 73 -2.31 -4.70 8.39
N ALA A 74 -2.79 -5.30 9.49
CA ALA A 74 -1.96 -5.58 10.66
C ALA A 74 -0.81 -6.55 10.33
N MET A 75 -1.11 -7.65 9.63
CA MET A 75 -0.09 -8.60 9.18
C MET A 75 0.94 -7.94 8.25
N PHE A 76 0.50 -7.06 7.36
CA PHE A 76 1.40 -6.35 6.44
C PHE A 76 2.34 -5.40 7.18
N ARG A 77 1.89 -4.76 8.27
CA ARG A 77 2.77 -3.94 9.13
C ARG A 77 3.85 -4.76 9.84
N GLU A 78 3.56 -6.02 10.16
CA GLU A 78 4.52 -6.93 10.81
C GLU A 78 5.50 -7.55 9.80
N ASN A 79 5.04 -7.91 8.60
CA ASN A 79 5.87 -8.55 7.57
C ASN A 79 5.35 -8.21 6.15
N PRO A 80 5.70 -7.02 5.61
CA PRO A 80 5.12 -6.53 4.38
C PRO A 80 5.49 -7.39 3.17
N GLU A 81 6.72 -7.91 3.11
CA GLU A 81 7.18 -8.76 2.01
C GLU A 81 6.38 -10.06 1.93
N PHE A 82 6.21 -10.75 3.06
CA PHE A 82 5.46 -12.02 3.08
C PHE A 82 4.00 -11.82 2.66
N VAL A 83 3.34 -10.79 3.21
CA VAL A 83 1.92 -10.55 2.96
C VAL A 83 1.68 -10.13 1.51
N ALA A 84 2.52 -9.23 0.97
CA ALA A 84 2.46 -8.85 -0.44
C ALA A 84 2.64 -10.05 -1.37
N ASP A 85 3.67 -10.88 -1.11
CA ASP A 85 3.94 -12.08 -1.90
C ASP A 85 2.80 -13.10 -1.81
N PHE A 86 2.24 -13.30 -0.62
CA PHE A 86 1.10 -14.18 -0.41
C PHE A 86 -0.11 -13.73 -1.22
N ILE A 87 -0.52 -12.47 -1.09
CA ILE A 87 -1.67 -11.92 -1.83
C ILE A 87 -1.43 -12.01 -3.34
N ALA A 88 -0.23 -11.63 -3.81
CA ALA A 88 0.12 -11.70 -5.22
C ALA A 88 0.06 -13.13 -5.78
N ARG A 89 0.53 -14.14 -5.03
CA ARG A 89 0.44 -15.55 -5.42
C ARG A 89 -1.00 -16.03 -5.47
N THR A 90 -1.80 -15.73 -4.44
CA THR A 90 -3.21 -16.13 -4.35
C THR A 90 -4.06 -15.53 -5.48
N ILE A 91 -3.85 -14.25 -5.82
CA ILE A 91 -4.54 -13.62 -6.96
C ILE A 91 -4.14 -14.30 -8.28
N LYS A 92 -2.86 -14.64 -8.46
CA LYS A 92 -2.38 -15.32 -9.66
C LYS A 92 -2.97 -16.72 -9.79
N SER A 93 -3.06 -17.51 -8.70
CA SER A 93 -3.65 -18.85 -8.73
C SER A 93 -5.15 -18.81 -8.98
N GLY A 94 -5.90 -17.92 -8.33
CA GLY A 94 -7.34 -17.77 -8.57
C GLY A 94 -7.68 -17.32 -10.00
N LYS A 95 -6.80 -16.58 -10.68
CA LYS A 95 -6.91 -16.27 -12.11
C LYS A 95 -6.63 -17.48 -13.01
N MET A 96 -5.83 -18.44 -12.57
CA MET A 96 -5.60 -19.69 -13.30
C MET A 96 -6.79 -20.65 -13.17
N GLU A 97 -7.39 -20.76 -11.99
CA GLU A 97 -8.58 -21.59 -11.75
C GLU A 97 -9.80 -21.11 -12.56
N ARG A 98 -10.04 -19.80 -12.64
CA ARG A 98 -11.12 -19.23 -13.48
C ARG A 98 -10.94 -19.45 -14.99
N LYS A 99 -9.70 -19.67 -15.47
CA LYS A 99 -9.47 -19.99 -16.89
C LYS A 99 -9.72 -21.46 -17.20
N ALA A 100 -9.53 -22.36 -16.23
CA ALA A 100 -9.80 -23.78 -16.39
C ALA A 100 -11.32 -24.07 -16.47
N ASP A 101 -12.15 -23.30 -15.77
CA ASP A 101 -13.62 -23.47 -15.79
C ASP A 101 -14.32 -23.01 -17.09
N THR A 102 -13.62 -22.28 -17.98
CA THR A 102 -14.16 -21.83 -19.28
C THR A 102 -13.82 -22.75 -20.46
N GLY A 103 -13.17 -23.89 -20.22
CA GLY A 103 -12.83 -24.86 -21.24
C GLY A 103 -13.46 -26.23 -20.96
N GLU A 104 -14.39 -26.63 -21.84
CA GLU A 104 -14.93 -27.99 -21.99
C GLU A 104 -16.02 -28.44 -21.00
N SER A 105 -17.27 -28.01 -21.29
CA SER A 105 -18.42 -28.90 -21.10
C SER A 105 -18.68 -29.67 -22.40
N TYR A 106 -17.94 -30.76 -22.61
CA TYR A 106 -18.39 -31.84 -23.50
C TYR A 106 -19.01 -32.94 -22.65
N THR A 107 -20.33 -33.09 -22.72
CA THR A 107 -20.97 -34.42 -22.67
C THR A 107 -22.38 -34.32 -23.26
N THR A 108 -22.49 -34.92 -24.44
CA THR A 108 -23.51 -35.82 -25.01
C THR A 108 -24.93 -35.82 -24.44
#